data_AF-A0A7S0P1M1-F1
#
_entry.id   AF-A0A7S0P1M1-F1
#
_cell.length_a   1.000
_cell.length_b   1.000
_cell.length_c   1.000
_cell.angle_alpha   90.00
_cell.angle_beta   90.00
_cell.angle_gamma   90.00
#
_symmetry.space_group_name_H-M   'P 1'
#
loop_
_entity.id
_entity.type
_entity.pdbx_description
1 polymer ?
#
loop_
_entity_poly.entity_id
_entity_poly.type
_entity_poly.pdbx_seq_one_letter_code
_entity_poly.pdbx_strand_id
1 'polypeptide(L)'
;ARALATLGFVRARLLAEPRLLSILSIEIGLGCACTLLADKAARGSKFVAELDFALANQVLISLTNTALVFALCPAAPLGAAATGGAAKLLSSLPGYFLQSGSFSSAQRAACFFYKAAFFGAVGVATSAAGQATTMGLVHLRGALRPGSEPQVQLAPISQTAANYALFMSLSSNTRYQLVNSFEGRLLGGLPVYSRGLVSFAVRTYNNYLGSANWIWWARRRGLQ
;
A
#
# COMPACT_ATOMS: atom_id res chain seq x y z
N ALA A 1 -16.87 10.40 7.63
CA ALA A 1 -17.28 9.98 6.26
C ALA A 1 -17.73 11.15 5.38
N ARG A 2 -18.69 12.00 5.80
CA ARG A 2 -19.23 13.10 4.96
C ARG A 2 -18.18 14.13 4.49
N ALA A 3 -17.23 14.51 5.33
CA ALA A 3 -16.18 15.47 4.97
C ALA A 3 -15.13 14.95 3.97
N LEU A 4 -14.88 13.63 3.91
CA LEU A 4 -13.98 13.04 2.92
C LEU A 4 -14.66 12.90 1.54
N ALA A 5 -15.98 12.74 1.52
CA ALA A 5 -16.77 12.61 0.30
C ALA A 5 -16.97 13.94 -0.46
N THR A 6 -16.57 15.08 0.11
CA THR A 6 -16.60 16.38 -0.57
C THR A 6 -15.39 16.60 -1.47
N LEU A 7 -14.29 15.89 -1.24
CA LEU A 7 -13.12 15.90 -2.12
C LEU A 7 -13.45 15.16 -3.43
N GLY A 8 -13.41 15.86 -4.56
CA GLY A 8 -13.75 15.28 -5.88
C GLY A 8 -13.00 13.98 -6.19
N PHE A 9 -11.73 13.89 -5.77
CA PHE A 9 -10.90 12.68 -5.90
C PHE A 9 -11.47 11.46 -5.18
N VAL A 10 -11.91 11.63 -3.93
CA VAL A 10 -12.46 10.56 -3.09
C VAL A 10 -13.89 10.25 -3.54
N ARG A 11 -14.68 11.28 -3.85
CA ARG A 11 -16.05 11.14 -4.35
C ARG A 11 -16.12 10.30 -5.62
N ALA A 12 -15.26 10.58 -6.60
CA ALA A 12 -15.20 9.83 -7.85
C ALA A 12 -15.00 8.33 -7.60
N ARG A 13 -14.15 7.99 -6.62
CA ARG A 13 -13.82 6.61 -6.27
C ARG A 13 -14.91 5.92 -5.46
N LEU A 14 -15.53 6.60 -4.50
CA LEU A 14 -16.66 6.06 -3.75
C LEU A 14 -17.86 5.75 -4.66
N LEU A 15 -18.07 6.55 -5.71
CA LEU A 15 -19.14 6.30 -6.68
C LEU A 15 -18.85 5.08 -7.57
N ALA A 16 -17.58 4.85 -7.92
CA ALA A 16 -17.19 3.69 -8.73
C ALA A 16 -17.03 2.40 -7.91
N GLU A 17 -16.63 2.51 -6.64
CA GLU A 17 -16.44 1.39 -5.72
C GLU A 17 -17.03 1.74 -4.34
N PRO A 18 -18.30 1.39 -4.09
CA PRO A 18 -18.97 1.65 -2.81
C PRO A 18 -18.27 0.99 -1.60
N ARG A 19 -17.50 -0.08 -1.81
CA ARG A 19 -16.77 -0.79 -0.75
C ARG A 19 -15.43 -0.15 -0.38
N LEU A 20 -15.05 0.96 -1.03
CA LEU A 20 -13.72 1.56 -0.88
C LEU A 20 -13.31 1.76 0.58
N LEU A 21 -14.20 2.27 1.43
CA LEU A 21 -13.87 2.49 2.85
C LEU A 21 -13.68 1.18 3.61
N SER A 22 -14.46 0.14 3.27
CA SER A 22 -14.32 -1.18 3.87
C SER A 22 -13.01 -1.83 3.45
N ILE A 23 -12.68 -1.77 2.16
CA ILE A 23 -11.39 -2.22 1.61
C ILE A 23 -10.23 -1.49 2.28
N LEU A 24 -10.29 -0.17 2.38
CA LEU A 24 -9.27 0.64 3.03
C LEU A 24 -9.09 0.23 4.50
N SER A 25 -10.19 0.05 5.23
CA SER A 25 -10.15 -0.35 6.64
C SER A 25 -9.53 -1.73 6.82
N ILE A 26 -9.89 -2.69 5.95
CA ILE A 26 -9.32 -4.04 5.93
C ILE A 26 -7.81 -3.98 5.67
N GLU A 27 -7.37 -3.24 4.64
CA GLU A 27 -5.96 -3.15 4.27
C GLU A 27 -5.13 -2.44 5.34
N ILE A 28 -5.62 -1.36 5.94
CA ILE A 28 -4.92 -0.69 7.03
C ILE A 28 -4.85 -1.62 8.25
N GLY A 29 -5.97 -2.22 8.66
CA GLY A 29 -6.02 -3.12 9.81
C GLY A 29 -5.09 -4.33 9.67
N LEU A 30 -5.16 -5.01 8.52
CA LEU A 30 -4.29 -6.16 8.22
C LEU A 30 -2.83 -5.75 8.10
N GLY A 31 -2.53 -4.67 7.38
CA GLY A 31 -1.17 -4.17 7.21
C GLY A 31 -0.52 -3.82 8.55
N CYS A 32 -1.22 -3.05 9.39
CA CYS A 32 -0.75 -2.69 10.72
C CYS A 32 -0.52 -3.92 11.61
N ALA A 33 -1.48 -4.85 11.63
CA ALA A 33 -1.39 -6.08 12.43
C ALA A 33 -0.24 -6.98 11.98
N CYS A 34 -0.12 -7.25 10.67
CA CYS A 34 0.95 -8.08 10.11
C CYS A 34 2.33 -7.46 10.38
N THR A 35 2.48 -6.15 10.18
CA THR A 35 3.74 -5.44 10.46
C THR A 35 4.09 -5.48 11.94
N LEU A 36 3.13 -5.25 12.84
CA LEU A 36 3.35 -5.29 14.28
C LEU A 36 3.78 -6.68 14.76
N LEU A 37 3.12 -7.72 14.24
CA LEU A 37 3.46 -9.11 14.53
C LEU A 37 4.85 -9.48 14.01
N ALA A 38 5.21 -9.03 12.80
CA ALA A 38 6.53 -9.24 12.22
C ALA A 38 7.63 -8.53 13.04
N ASP A 39 7.41 -7.28 13.44
CA ASP A 39 8.34 -6.52 14.28
C ASP A 39 8.52 -7.19 15.66
N LYS A 40 7.43 -7.63 16.28
CA LYS A 40 7.48 -8.35 17.56
C LYS A 40 8.25 -9.67 17.42
N ALA A 41 8.02 -10.42 16.34
CA ALA A 41 8.72 -11.68 16.07
C ALA A 41 10.21 -11.46 15.80
N ALA A 42 10.58 -10.40 15.06
CA ALA A 42 11.97 -10.10 14.74
C ALA A 42 12.76 -9.55 15.93
N ARG A 43 12.14 -8.72 16.79
CA ARG A 43 12.83 -8.04 17.91
C ARG A 43 12.77 -8.80 19.24
N GLY A 44 11.83 -9.73 19.39
CA GLY A 44 11.69 -10.55 20.59
C GLY A 44 11.57 -9.71 21.86
N SER A 45 12.44 -9.94 22.85
CA SER A 45 12.46 -9.21 24.12
C SER A 45 12.79 -7.72 23.97
N LYS A 46 13.47 -7.32 22.88
CA LYS A 46 13.82 -5.91 22.62
C LYS A 46 12.67 -5.09 22.07
N PHE A 47 11.54 -5.72 21.71
CA PHE A 47 10.42 -5.04 21.05
C PHE A 47 9.94 -3.79 21.80
N VAL A 48 9.78 -3.88 23.14
CA VAL A 48 9.36 -2.74 23.97
C VAL A 48 10.43 -1.65 24.04
N ALA A 49 11.71 -2.02 24.02
CA ALA A 49 12.83 -1.09 24.04
C ALA A 49 13.08 -0.42 22.67
N GLU A 50 12.46 -0.92 21.61
CA GLU A 50 12.65 -0.51 20.21
C GLU A 50 11.30 -0.13 19.55
N LEU A 51 10.37 0.40 20.37
CA LEU A 51 9.04 0.85 19.91
C LEU A 51 9.12 2.00 18.90
N ASP A 52 10.17 2.81 18.93
CA ASP A 52 10.46 3.84 17.94
C ASP A 52 10.44 3.28 16.51
N PHE A 53 11.13 2.16 16.27
CA PHE A 53 11.13 1.52 14.96
C PHE A 53 9.78 0.89 14.61
N ALA A 54 9.10 0.28 15.58
CA ALA A 54 7.77 -0.30 15.34
C ALA A 54 6.76 0.79 14.94
N LEU A 55 6.78 1.95 15.62
CA LEU A 55 5.93 3.09 15.29
C LEU A 55 6.24 3.67 13.91
N ALA A 56 7.52 3.80 13.56
CA ALA A 56 7.91 4.24 12.22
C ALA A 56 7.41 3.29 11.12
N ASN A 57 7.48 1.98 11.36
CA ASN A 57 6.93 0.97 10.45
C ASN A 57 5.39 1.06 10.33
N GLN A 58 4.69 1.43 11.40
CA GLN A 58 3.23 1.67 11.36
C GLN A 58 2.87 2.88 10.49
N VAL A 59 3.64 3.96 10.56
CA VAL A 59 3.45 5.13 9.69
C VAL A 59 3.67 4.74 8.22
N LEU A 60 4.78 4.06 7.94
CA LEU A 60 5.11 3.58 6.59
C LEU A 60 3.96 2.74 6.02
N ILE A 61 3.55 1.67 6.72
CA ILE A 61 2.54 0.74 6.19
C ILE A 61 1.17 1.42 6.02
N SER A 62 0.79 2.33 6.92
CA SER A 62 -0.48 3.06 6.83
C SER A 62 -0.53 3.96 5.59
N LEU A 63 0.56 4.71 5.35
CA LEU A 63 0.67 5.56 4.15
C LEU A 63 0.69 4.72 2.87
N THR A 64 1.46 3.63 2.88
CA THR A 64 1.55 2.72 1.73
C THR A 64 0.19 2.14 1.39
N ASN A 65 -0.50 1.50 2.34
CA ASN A 65 -1.79 0.85 2.08
C ASN A 65 -2.86 1.84 1.65
N THR A 66 -2.88 3.04 2.24
CA THR A 66 -3.77 4.12 1.79
C THR A 66 -3.51 4.46 0.32
N ALA A 67 -2.25 4.72 -0.04
CA ALA A 67 -1.89 5.07 -1.40
C ALA A 67 -2.24 3.95 -2.40
N LEU A 68 -1.99 2.68 -2.06
CA LEU A 68 -2.25 1.55 -2.96
C LEU A 68 -3.75 1.34 -3.19
N VAL A 69 -4.56 1.42 -2.14
CA VAL A 69 -6.02 1.27 -2.23
C VAL A 69 -6.60 2.36 -3.12
N PHE A 70 -6.22 3.63 -2.92
CA PHE A 70 -6.69 4.73 -3.77
C PHE A 70 -6.14 4.68 -5.18
N ALA A 71 -4.91 4.17 -5.37
CA ALA A 71 -4.31 4.02 -6.68
C ALA A 71 -5.07 3.00 -7.54
N LEU A 72 -5.48 1.87 -6.98
CA LEU A 72 -6.17 0.83 -7.73
C LEU A 72 -7.69 0.98 -7.75
N CYS A 73 -8.26 1.82 -6.89
CA CYS A 73 -9.68 2.11 -6.94
C CYS A 73 -10.06 2.79 -8.27
N PRO A 74 -11.02 2.22 -9.04
CA PRO A 74 -11.58 2.89 -10.20
C PRO A 74 -12.19 4.24 -9.80
N ALA A 75 -12.32 5.15 -10.75
CA ALA A 75 -12.91 6.47 -10.53
C ALA A 75 -14.05 6.71 -11.53
N ALA A 76 -15.19 7.16 -11.02
CA ALA A 76 -16.30 7.62 -11.85
C ALA A 76 -15.91 8.95 -12.52
N PRO A 77 -16.30 9.17 -13.79
CA PRO A 77 -16.06 10.45 -14.45
C PRO A 77 -16.89 11.54 -13.76
N LEU A 78 -16.22 12.41 -13.01
CA LEU A 78 -16.83 13.60 -12.42
C LEU A 78 -16.37 14.83 -13.21
N GLY A 79 -17.27 15.45 -13.97
CA GLY A 79 -17.00 16.67 -14.73
C GLY A 79 -16.57 16.42 -16.18
N ALA A 80 -15.98 17.46 -16.79
CA ALA A 80 -15.59 17.45 -18.19
C ALA A 80 -14.47 16.44 -18.47
N ALA A 81 -14.57 15.74 -19.61
CA ALA A 81 -13.54 14.80 -20.03
C ALA A 81 -12.20 15.51 -20.27
N ALA A 82 -11.10 14.90 -19.83
CA ALA A 82 -9.77 15.41 -20.11
C ALA A 82 -9.54 15.51 -21.62
N THR A 83 -9.23 16.70 -22.12
CA THR A 83 -9.22 16.99 -23.56
C THR A 83 -7.86 16.73 -24.23
N GLY A 84 -6.76 16.61 -23.49
CA GLY A 84 -5.43 16.47 -24.09
C GLY A 84 -4.36 15.76 -23.26
N GLY A 85 -3.31 15.31 -23.96
CA GLY A 85 -2.05 14.83 -23.39
C GLY A 85 -2.14 13.61 -22.48
N ALA A 86 -1.23 13.57 -21.49
CA ALA A 86 -1.14 12.49 -20.52
C ALA A 86 -2.41 12.34 -19.67
N ALA A 87 -3.12 13.44 -19.38
CA ALA A 87 -4.35 13.40 -18.61
C ALA A 87 -5.47 12.60 -19.32
N LYS A 88 -5.61 12.77 -20.65
CA LYS A 88 -6.53 11.98 -21.47
C LYS A 88 -6.11 10.51 -21.56
N LEU A 89 -4.82 10.24 -21.69
CA LEU A 89 -4.30 8.87 -21.71
C LEU A 89 -4.61 8.17 -20.38
N LEU A 90 -4.23 8.78 -19.25
CA LEU A 90 -4.41 8.21 -17.91
C LEU A 90 -5.88 8.01 -17.53
N SER A 91 -6.76 8.93 -17.93
CA SER A 91 -8.21 8.79 -17.68
C SER A 91 -8.85 7.68 -18.51
N SER A 92 -8.23 7.27 -19.62
CA SER A 92 -8.68 6.15 -20.45
C SER A 92 -8.23 4.78 -19.93
N LEU A 93 -7.30 4.73 -18.97
CA LEU A 93 -6.81 3.48 -18.40
C LEU A 93 -7.76 2.94 -17.33
N PRO A 94 -7.87 1.62 -17.16
CA PRO A 94 -8.59 1.05 -16.03
C PRO A 94 -7.87 1.35 -14.69
N GLY A 95 -8.58 1.22 -13.58
CA GLY A 95 -8.02 1.29 -12.21
C GLY A 95 -7.07 0.13 -11.90
N TYR A 96 -7.34 -1.05 -12.45
CA TYR A 96 -6.47 -2.24 -12.41
C TYR A 96 -6.60 -3.03 -13.73
N PHE A 97 -5.56 -3.76 -14.12
CA PHE A 97 -5.38 -4.27 -15.48
C PHE A 97 -6.51 -5.18 -15.98
N LEU A 98 -7.21 -5.93 -15.10
CA LEU A 98 -8.34 -6.77 -15.50
C LEU A 98 -9.71 -6.22 -15.08
N GLN A 99 -9.81 -4.91 -14.83
CA GLN A 99 -11.09 -4.26 -14.55
C GLN A 99 -12.13 -4.57 -15.64
N SER A 100 -13.34 -4.90 -15.20
CA SER A 100 -14.50 -5.09 -16.07
C SER A 100 -14.81 -3.82 -16.85
N GLY A 101 -15.20 -3.97 -18.12
CA GLY A 101 -15.47 -2.86 -19.04
C GLY A 101 -14.69 -2.96 -20.35
N SER A 102 -14.99 -2.05 -21.26
CA SER A 102 -14.46 -2.00 -22.63
C SER A 102 -13.04 -1.41 -22.68
N PHE A 103 -12.07 -2.16 -22.17
CA PHE A 103 -10.64 -1.79 -22.22
C PHE A 103 -9.88 -2.75 -23.14
N SER A 104 -9.09 -2.19 -24.07
CA SER A 104 -8.22 -2.96 -24.97
C SER A 104 -7.06 -3.61 -24.22
N SER A 105 -6.47 -4.66 -24.78
CA SER A 105 -5.27 -5.31 -24.21
C SER A 105 -4.12 -4.31 -24.00
N ALA A 106 -3.97 -3.34 -24.90
CA ALA A 106 -2.98 -2.28 -24.78
C ALA A 106 -3.25 -1.36 -23.57
N GLN A 107 -4.49 -0.93 -23.34
CA GLN A 107 -4.85 -0.12 -22.15
C GLN A 107 -4.62 -0.89 -20.85
N ARG A 108 -4.90 -2.19 -20.84
CA ARG A 108 -4.67 -3.07 -19.68
C ARG A 108 -3.19 -3.22 -19.38
N ALA A 109 -2.36 -3.45 -20.39
CA ALA A 109 -0.91 -3.48 -20.25
C ALA A 109 -0.35 -2.11 -19.78
N ALA A 110 -0.80 -1.01 -20.39
CA ALA A 110 -0.41 0.33 -19.99
C ALA A 110 -0.79 0.63 -18.54
N CYS A 111 -1.99 0.24 -18.10
CA CYS A 111 -2.39 0.31 -16.68
C CYS A 111 -1.43 -0.47 -15.79
N PHE A 112 -1.08 -1.71 -16.16
CA PHE A 112 -0.17 -2.54 -15.35
C PHE A 112 1.18 -1.85 -15.10
N PHE A 113 1.83 -1.37 -16.17
CA PHE A 113 3.14 -0.73 -16.06
C PHE A 113 3.08 0.67 -15.44
N TYR A 114 2.04 1.45 -15.74
CA TYR A 114 1.82 2.74 -15.09
C TYR A 114 1.67 2.59 -13.57
N LYS A 115 0.86 1.62 -13.12
CA LYS A 115 0.70 1.34 -11.69
C LYS A 115 1.96 0.76 -11.07
N ALA A 116 2.74 -0.04 -11.80
CA ALA A 116 4.05 -0.49 -11.32
C ALA A 116 4.96 0.71 -10.99
N ALA A 117 5.07 1.67 -11.92
CA ALA A 117 5.85 2.89 -11.69
C ALA A 117 5.29 3.72 -10.52
N PHE A 118 3.97 3.88 -10.43
CA PHE A 118 3.31 4.56 -9.32
C PHE A 118 3.59 3.89 -7.97
N PHE A 119 3.50 2.55 -7.90
CA PHE A 119 3.80 1.77 -6.70
C PHE A 119 5.26 1.92 -6.28
N GLY A 120 6.20 1.95 -7.24
CA GLY A 120 7.60 2.26 -6.97
C GLY A 120 7.79 3.63 -6.34
N ALA A 121 7.15 4.66 -6.90
CA ALA A 121 7.19 6.03 -6.37
C ALA A 121 6.60 6.11 -4.94
N VAL A 122 5.47 5.42 -4.70
CA VAL A 122 4.91 5.26 -3.35
C VAL A 122 5.90 4.57 -2.42
N GLY A 123 6.59 3.53 -2.88
CA GLY A 123 7.64 2.85 -2.13
C GLY A 123 8.75 3.81 -1.69
N VAL A 124 9.30 4.60 -2.61
CA VAL A 124 10.32 5.62 -2.28
C VAL A 124 9.77 6.61 -1.24
N ALA A 125 8.59 7.19 -1.49
CA ALA A 125 8.01 8.22 -0.63
C ALA A 125 7.72 7.70 0.79
N THR A 126 7.12 6.51 0.90
CA THR A 126 6.75 5.91 2.19
C THR A 126 7.96 5.38 2.95
N SER A 127 8.98 4.86 2.25
CA SER A 127 10.26 4.53 2.87
C SER A 127 10.95 5.76 3.45
N ALA A 128 10.96 6.89 2.73
CA ALA A 128 11.53 8.13 3.22
C ALA A 128 10.75 8.68 4.43
N ALA A 129 9.41 8.64 4.39
CA ALA A 129 8.58 9.03 5.52
C ALA A 129 8.81 8.15 6.77
N GLY A 130 8.91 6.83 6.59
CA GLY A 130 9.25 5.90 7.67
C GLY A 130 10.62 6.22 8.29
N GLN A 131 11.63 6.47 7.47
CA GLN A 131 12.98 6.83 7.96
C GLN A 131 13.00 8.17 8.69
N ALA A 132 12.34 9.20 8.16
CA ALA A 132 12.22 10.48 8.84
C ALA A 132 11.54 10.33 10.21
N THR A 133 10.51 9.47 10.28
CA THR A 133 9.84 9.14 11.55
C THR A 133 10.80 8.45 12.51
N THR A 134 11.57 7.45 12.05
CA THR A 134 12.59 6.77 12.87
C THR A 134 13.61 7.77 13.40
N MET A 135 14.18 8.63 12.55
CA MET A 135 15.16 9.63 12.95
C MET A 135 14.59 10.60 14.00
N GLY A 136 13.36 11.07 13.79
CA GLY A 136 12.68 11.96 14.75
C GLY A 136 12.42 11.28 16.10
N LEU A 137 11.94 10.04 16.10
CA LEU A 137 11.67 9.29 17.33
C LEU A 137 12.95 8.94 18.10
N VAL A 138 14.01 8.54 17.40
CA VAL A 138 15.32 8.27 18.01
C VAL A 138 15.92 9.54 18.61
N HIS A 139 15.83 10.67 17.90
CA HIS A 139 16.32 11.95 18.42
C HIS A 139 15.52 12.40 19.66
N LEU A 140 14.19 12.30 19.61
CA LEU A 140 13.32 12.62 20.75
C LEU A 140 13.65 11.74 21.96
N ARG A 141 13.87 10.44 21.75
CA ARG A 141 14.28 9.49 22.80
C ARG A 141 15.62 9.88 23.43
N GLY A 142 16.63 10.21 22.61
CA GLY A 142 17.93 10.67 23.12
C GLY A 142 17.81 11.97 23.93
N ALA A 143 16.97 12.90 23.47
CA ALA A 143 16.71 14.15 24.18
C ALA A 143 15.98 13.94 25.53
N LEU A 144 15.03 13.01 25.60
CA LEU A 144 14.28 12.69 26.83
C LEU A 144 15.08 11.81 27.80
N ARG A 145 15.90 10.89 27.28
CA ARG A 145 16.70 9.95 28.06
C ARG A 145 18.06 9.74 27.38
N PRO A 146 19.06 10.55 27.74
CA PRO A 146 20.42 10.43 27.20
C PRO A 146 21.02 9.04 27.46
N GLY A 147 21.72 8.50 26.46
CA GLY A 147 22.35 7.17 26.53
C GLY A 147 21.38 6.01 26.31
N SER A 148 20.10 6.29 26.00
CA SER A 148 19.14 5.26 25.64
C SER A 148 19.07 4.99 24.15
N GLU A 149 19.85 5.66 23.30
CA GLU A 149 19.75 5.57 21.85
C GLU A 149 19.91 4.12 21.35
N PRO A 150 19.18 3.72 20.29
CA PRO A 150 19.34 2.38 19.73
C PRO A 150 20.76 2.15 19.20
N GLN A 151 21.34 1.00 19.52
CA GLN A 151 22.64 0.57 18.98
C GLN A 151 22.53 -0.17 17.64
N VAL A 152 21.35 -0.13 17.00
CA VAL A 152 21.10 -0.83 15.74
C VAL A 152 21.65 -0.01 14.59
N GLN A 153 22.59 -0.58 13.83
CA GLN A 153 23.05 0.00 12.58
C GLN A 153 21.98 -0.20 11.50
N LEU A 154 21.36 0.89 11.06
CA LEU A 154 20.37 0.85 10.00
C LEU A 154 21.04 0.66 8.64
N ALA A 155 20.40 -0.12 7.77
CA ALA A 155 20.80 -0.22 6.37
C ALA A 155 20.79 1.17 5.70
N PRO A 156 21.66 1.43 4.69
CA PRO A 156 21.69 2.71 4.00
C PRO A 156 20.31 3.10 3.47
N ILE A 157 19.97 4.38 3.67
CA ILE A 157 18.65 4.93 3.32
C ILE A 157 18.32 4.69 1.84
N SER A 158 19.26 5.03 0.97
CA SER A 158 19.13 4.89 -0.49
C SER A 158 18.94 3.44 -0.91
N GLN A 159 19.70 2.51 -0.30
CA GLN A 159 19.60 1.08 -0.58
C GLN A 159 18.25 0.52 -0.14
N THR A 160 17.77 0.90 1.05
CA THR A 160 16.46 0.49 1.58
C THR A 160 15.34 1.02 0.68
N ALA A 161 15.37 2.31 0.34
CA ALA A 161 14.36 2.94 -0.51
C ALA A 161 14.33 2.33 -1.91
N ALA A 162 15.49 2.09 -2.54
CA ALA A 162 15.56 1.48 -3.86
C ALA A 162 15.00 0.04 -3.87
N ASN A 163 15.36 -0.77 -2.87
CA ASN A 163 14.85 -2.14 -2.77
C ASN A 163 13.36 -2.18 -2.45
N TYR A 164 12.88 -1.29 -1.58
CA TYR A 164 11.46 -1.19 -1.29
C TYR A 164 10.67 -0.71 -2.51
N ALA A 165 11.18 0.26 -3.27
CA ALA A 165 10.59 0.69 -4.53
C ALA A 165 10.48 -0.46 -5.55
N LEU A 166 11.55 -1.24 -5.73
CA LEU A 166 11.53 -2.42 -6.61
C LEU A 166 10.52 -3.47 -6.14
N PHE A 167 10.50 -3.77 -4.84
CA PHE A 167 9.53 -4.69 -4.26
C PHE A 167 8.09 -4.21 -4.50
N MET A 168 7.84 -2.91 -4.33
CA MET A 168 6.54 -2.30 -4.55
C MET A 168 6.12 -2.36 -6.02
N SER A 169 7.01 -2.01 -6.94
CA SER A 169 6.76 -2.04 -8.39
C SER A 169 6.51 -3.44 -8.94
N LEU A 170 7.22 -4.45 -8.42
CA LEU A 170 7.19 -5.81 -8.97
C LEU A 170 6.23 -6.70 -8.20
N SER A 171 6.46 -6.89 -6.90
CA SER A 171 5.67 -7.80 -6.07
C SER A 171 4.33 -7.18 -5.69
N SER A 172 4.34 -6.01 -5.05
CA SER A 172 3.10 -5.41 -4.54
C SER A 172 2.15 -5.04 -5.68
N ASN A 173 2.62 -4.38 -6.74
CA ASN A 173 1.77 -4.06 -7.89
C ASN A 173 1.08 -5.32 -8.43
N THR A 174 1.84 -6.36 -8.74
CA THR A 174 1.29 -7.60 -9.30
C THR A 174 0.22 -8.20 -8.38
N ARG A 175 0.52 -8.40 -7.10
CA ARG A 175 -0.42 -9.03 -6.17
C ARG A 175 -1.67 -8.19 -5.98
N TYR A 176 -1.53 -6.89 -5.73
CA TYR A 176 -2.68 -6.01 -5.52
C TYR A 176 -3.54 -5.86 -6.78
N GLN A 177 -2.93 -5.80 -7.97
CA GLN A 177 -3.68 -5.82 -9.23
C GLN A 177 -4.46 -7.11 -9.42
N LEU A 178 -3.87 -8.26 -9.08
CA LEU A 178 -4.56 -9.56 -9.13
C LEU A 178 -5.71 -9.65 -8.12
N VAL A 179 -5.52 -9.17 -6.89
CA VAL A 179 -6.58 -9.11 -5.87
C VAL A 179 -7.76 -8.28 -6.37
N ASN A 180 -7.51 -7.05 -6.83
CA ASN A 180 -8.60 -6.18 -7.32
C ASN A 180 -9.25 -6.77 -8.59
N SER A 181 -8.49 -7.44 -9.44
CA SER A 181 -9.00 -8.14 -10.63
C SER A 181 -9.91 -9.31 -10.28
N PHE A 182 -9.52 -10.12 -9.30
CA PHE A 182 -10.31 -11.22 -8.76
C PHE A 182 -11.61 -10.68 -8.13
N GLU A 183 -11.47 -9.67 -7.26
CA GLU A 183 -12.60 -9.07 -6.55
C GLU A 183 -13.61 -8.42 -7.52
N GLY A 184 -13.12 -7.69 -8.51
CA GLY A 184 -13.95 -6.99 -9.49
C GLY A 184 -14.75 -7.90 -10.41
N ARG A 185 -14.30 -9.14 -10.61
CA ARG A 185 -14.98 -10.12 -11.47
C ARG A 185 -15.90 -11.07 -10.71
N LEU A 186 -15.46 -11.55 -9.55
CA LEU A 186 -16.15 -12.66 -8.88
C LEU A 186 -17.11 -12.20 -7.80
N LEU A 187 -16.88 -11.05 -7.17
CA LEU A 187 -17.67 -10.64 -6.03
C LEU A 187 -19.04 -10.05 -6.39
N GLY A 188 -19.24 -9.65 -7.66
CA GLY A 188 -20.48 -9.03 -8.12
C GLY A 188 -21.73 -9.91 -7.95
N GLY A 189 -21.58 -11.23 -8.12
CA GLY A 189 -22.67 -12.20 -7.99
C GLY A 189 -22.94 -12.69 -6.55
N LEU A 190 -22.09 -12.34 -5.58
CA LEU A 190 -22.24 -12.82 -4.21
C LEU A 190 -23.13 -11.90 -3.36
N PRO A 191 -23.88 -12.46 -2.38
CA PRO A 191 -24.54 -11.68 -1.33
C PRO A 191 -23.55 -10.80 -0.57
N VAL A 192 -24.03 -9.68 -0.01
CA VAL A 192 -23.19 -8.65 0.63
C VAL A 192 -22.28 -9.23 1.72
N TYR A 193 -22.81 -10.12 2.57
CA TYR A 193 -22.04 -10.75 3.64
C TYR A 193 -20.92 -11.65 3.09
N SER A 194 -21.25 -12.58 2.19
CA SER A 194 -20.29 -13.48 1.55
C SER A 194 -19.22 -12.71 0.79
N ARG A 195 -19.60 -11.60 0.13
CA ARG A 195 -18.69 -10.69 -0.54
C ARG A 195 -17.66 -10.09 0.42
N GLY A 196 -18.10 -9.64 1.59
CA GLY A 196 -17.23 -9.10 2.63
C GLY A 196 -16.24 -10.14 3.14
N LEU A 197 -16.71 -11.35 3.44
CA LEU A 197 -15.87 -12.46 3.91
C LEU A 197 -14.80 -12.88 2.88
N VAL A 198 -15.20 -13.05 1.62
CA VAL A 198 -14.24 -13.43 0.56
C VAL A 198 -13.21 -12.33 0.34
N SER A 199 -13.63 -11.06 0.31
CA SER A 199 -12.72 -9.92 0.21
C SER A 199 -11.72 -9.88 1.36
N PHE A 200 -12.20 -10.05 2.60
CA PHE A 200 -11.35 -10.12 3.78
C PHE A 200 -10.35 -11.29 3.69
N ALA A 201 -10.78 -12.49 3.29
CA ALA A 201 -9.92 -13.66 3.18
C ALA A 201 -8.82 -13.47 2.11
N VAL A 202 -9.19 -12.99 0.92
CA VAL A 202 -8.23 -12.75 -0.18
C VAL A 202 -7.21 -11.68 0.20
N ARG A 203 -7.67 -10.59 0.84
CA ARG A 203 -6.78 -9.50 1.29
C ARG A 203 -5.90 -9.90 2.47
N THR A 204 -6.39 -10.75 3.36
CA THR A 204 -5.59 -11.38 4.43
C THR A 204 -4.46 -12.22 3.84
N TYR A 205 -4.79 -13.10 2.89
CA TYR A 205 -3.80 -13.91 2.21
C TYR A 205 -2.76 -13.07 1.45
N ASN A 206 -3.22 -12.02 0.76
CA ASN A 206 -2.35 -11.08 0.07
C ASN A 206 -1.37 -10.36 1.01
N ASN A 207 -1.85 -9.89 2.18
CA ASN A 207 -1.01 -9.22 3.17
C ASN A 207 0.01 -10.19 3.77
N TYR A 208 -0.42 -11.39 4.14
CA TYR A 208 0.48 -12.44 4.64
C TYR A 208 1.59 -12.77 3.63
N LEU A 209 1.22 -13.06 2.37
CA LEU A 209 2.19 -13.31 1.30
C LEU A 209 3.10 -12.11 1.06
N GLY A 210 2.56 -10.89 1.15
CA GLY A 210 3.33 -9.65 1.03
C GLY A 210 4.41 -9.55 2.10
N SER A 211 4.04 -9.75 3.37
CA SER A 211 4.97 -9.72 4.50
C SER A 211 6.04 -10.81 4.37
N ALA A 212 5.66 -12.05 4.06
CA ALA A 212 6.60 -13.16 3.88
C ALA A 212 7.58 -12.89 2.71
N ASN A 213 7.07 -12.40 1.59
CA ASN A 213 7.88 -12.06 0.42
C ASN A 213 8.84 -10.89 0.71
N TRP A 214 8.39 -9.87 1.45
CA TRP A 214 9.25 -8.75 1.85
C TRP A 214 10.41 -9.22 2.74
N ILE A 215 10.15 -10.05 3.75
CA ILE A 215 11.20 -10.59 4.63
C ILE A 215 12.24 -11.36 3.81
N TRP A 216 11.79 -12.22 2.90
CA TRP A 216 12.68 -12.96 2.01
C TRP A 216 13.49 -12.03 1.10
N TRP A 217 12.83 -11.02 0.51
CA TRP A 217 13.47 -10.02 -0.36
C TRP A 217 14.54 -9.23 0.38
N ALA A 218 14.20 -8.73 1.58
CA ALA A 218 15.07 -7.92 2.41
C ALA A 218 16.35 -8.68 2.80
N ARG A 219 16.21 -9.92 3.27
CA ARG A 219 17.35 -10.79 3.62
C ARG A 219 18.26 -11.05 2.42
N ARG A 220 17.67 -11.39 1.26
CA ARG A 220 18.44 -11.66 0.03
C ARG A 220 19.21 -10.42 -0.48
N ARG A 221 18.78 -9.23 -0.10
CA ARG A 221 19.37 -7.94 -0.48
C ARG A 221 20.24 -7.33 0.63
N GLY A 222 20.45 -8.04 1.73
CA GLY A 222 21.28 -7.59 2.86
C GLY A 222 20.71 -6.41 3.63
N LEU A 223 19.38 -6.26 3.67
CA LEU A 223 18.71 -5.19 4.43
C LEU A 223 18.36 -5.60 5.88
N GLN A 224 18.37 -6.91 6.16
CA GLN A 224 18.01 -7.54 7.44
C GLN A 224 18.85 -8.79 7.66
#